data_AF-A0A1Y5GVL6-F1
#
_entry.id   AF-A0A1Y5GVL6-F1
#
_cell.length_a   1.000
_cell.length_b   1.000
_cell.length_c   1.000
_cell.angle_alpha   90.00
_cell.angle_beta   90.00
_cell.angle_gamma   90.00
#
_symmetry.space_group_name_H-M   'P 1'
#
loop_
_entity.id
_entity.type
_entity.pdbx_description
1 polymer ?
#
loop_
_entity_poly.entity_id
_entity_poly.type
_entity_poly.pdbx_seq_one_letter_code
_entity_poly.pdbx_strand_id
1 'polypeptide(L)'
;MKHTNQIKGFNGSKLELAERIGDLYYDSLSELLALLSEKIKEDSEADLGRGRRNLANHLQECASSLDIASKEIESAWGICSPYVDEWLKNNGKTRE
;
A
#
# COMPACT_ATOMS: atom_id res chain seq x y z
N MET A 1 -6.33 -3.10 -19.67
CA MET A 1 -6.75 -3.09 -18.26
C MET A 1 -8.22 -2.77 -18.17
N LYS A 2 -8.93 -3.36 -17.21
CA LYS A 2 -10.29 -2.95 -16.85
C LYS A 2 -10.18 -2.18 -15.53
N HIS A 3 -10.41 -0.87 -15.56
CA HIS A 3 -10.54 -0.08 -14.34
C HIS A 3 -11.97 -0.19 -13.82
N THR A 4 -12.13 -0.25 -12.50
CA THR A 4 -13.44 -0.27 -11.83
C THR A 4 -13.56 0.95 -10.92
N ASN A 5 -14.79 1.40 -10.70
CA ASN A 5 -15.06 2.50 -9.76
C ASN A 5 -15.24 2.01 -8.31
N GLN A 6 -15.23 0.69 -8.10
CA GLN A 6 -15.49 0.02 -6.84
C GLN A 6 -14.53 -1.16 -6.67
N ILE A 7 -14.12 -1.40 -5.43
CA ILE A 7 -13.40 -2.63 -5.06
C ILE A 7 -14.43 -3.73 -4.90
N LYS A 8 -14.29 -4.80 -5.69
CA LYS A 8 -15.20 -5.95 -5.63
C LYS A 8 -15.13 -6.56 -4.23
N GLY A 9 -16.30 -6.74 -3.60
CA GLY A 9 -16.41 -7.31 -2.25
C GLY A 9 -16.32 -6.29 -1.12
N PHE A 10 -16.08 -5.01 -1.42
CA PHE A 10 -16.11 -3.94 -0.43
C PHE A 10 -17.34 -3.04 -0.66
N ASN A 11 -18.26 -3.03 0.31
CA ASN A 11 -19.51 -2.25 0.23
C ASN A 11 -19.44 -0.89 0.95
N GLY A 12 -18.29 -0.58 1.56
CA GLY A 12 -18.08 0.65 2.30
C GLY A 12 -17.79 1.86 1.41
N SER A 13 -17.64 3.01 2.04
CA SER A 13 -17.26 4.25 1.34
C SER A 13 -15.75 4.30 1.05
N LYS A 14 -15.32 5.17 0.12
CA LYS A 14 -13.88 5.41 -0.12
C LYS A 14 -13.17 5.95 1.12
N LEU A 15 -13.88 6.73 1.95
CA LEU A 15 -13.37 7.23 3.22
C LEU A 15 -13.10 6.07 4.18
N GLU A 16 -14.09 5.21 4.37
CA GLU A 16 -13.98 4.03 5.23
C GLU A 16 -12.87 3.08 4.76
N LEU A 17 -12.68 2.94 3.45
CA LEU A 17 -11.57 2.16 2.90
C LEU A 17 -10.21 2.77 3.28
N ALA A 18 -10.07 4.10 3.16
CA ALA A 18 -8.84 4.79 3.47
C ALA A 18 -8.50 4.68 4.97
N GLU A 19 -9.51 4.82 5.85
CA GLU A 19 -9.37 4.61 7.29
C GLU A 19 -8.88 3.18 7.59
N ARG A 20 -9.57 2.16 7.06
CA ARG A 20 -9.19 0.76 7.29
C ARG A 20 -7.80 0.40 6.78
N ILE A 21 -7.35 1.00 5.66
CA ILE A 21 -5.98 0.84 5.18
C ILE A 21 -4.98 1.52 6.12
N GLY A 22 -5.32 2.71 6.63
CA GLY A 22 -4.49 3.46 7.57
C GLY A 22 -4.38 2.84 8.96
N ASP A 23 -5.38 2.04 9.37
CA ASP A 23 -5.40 1.32 10.65
C ASP A 23 -4.52 0.05 10.66
N LEU A 24 -3.98 -0.35 9.51
CA LEU A 24 -3.04 -1.47 9.44
C LEU A 24 -1.79 -1.18 10.29
N TYR A 25 -1.26 -2.23 10.92
CA TYR A 25 0.11 -2.18 11.45
C TYR A 25 1.08 -1.79 10.33
N TYR A 26 2.11 -1.03 10.68
CA TYR A 26 2.97 -0.40 9.67
C TYR A 26 3.72 -1.41 8.79
N ASP A 27 4.09 -2.59 9.29
CA ASP A 27 4.60 -3.65 8.43
C ASP A 27 3.57 -4.13 7.40
N SER A 28 2.32 -4.37 7.81
CA SER A 28 1.24 -4.76 6.90
C SER A 28 0.90 -3.64 5.90
N LEU A 29 0.93 -2.39 6.33
CA LEU A 29 0.75 -1.23 5.44
C LEU A 29 1.90 -1.11 4.44
N SER A 30 3.14 -1.30 4.89
CA SER A 30 4.32 -1.31 4.03
C SER A 30 4.22 -2.38 2.95
N GLU A 31 3.83 -3.60 3.31
CA GLU A 31 3.60 -4.70 2.36
C GLU A 31 2.52 -4.35 1.32
N LEU A 32 1.39 -3.80 1.77
CA LEU A 32 0.31 -3.36 0.88
C LEU A 32 0.80 -2.30 -0.14
N LEU A 33 1.58 -1.32 0.32
CA LEU A 33 2.13 -0.26 -0.54
C LEU A 33 3.13 -0.80 -1.56
N ALA A 34 3.97 -1.78 -1.16
CA ALA A 34 4.89 -2.45 -2.08
C ALA A 34 4.13 -3.22 -3.18
N LEU A 35 3.11 -4.00 -2.79
CA LEU A 35 2.27 -4.73 -3.75
C LEU A 35 1.52 -3.79 -4.70
N LEU A 36 1.03 -2.66 -4.18
CA LEU A 36 0.38 -1.65 -5.02
C LEU A 36 1.37 -0.99 -5.98
N SER A 37 2.59 -0.69 -5.53
CA SER A 37 3.67 -0.18 -6.38
C SER A 37 3.94 -1.12 -7.55
N GLU A 38 4.11 -2.43 -7.29
CA GLU A 38 4.32 -3.43 -8.35
C GLU A 38 3.17 -3.47 -9.34
N LYS A 39 1.93 -3.47 -8.86
CA LYS A 39 0.74 -3.47 -9.73
C LYS A 39 0.72 -2.24 -10.65
N ILE A 40 1.03 -1.05 -10.13
CA ILE A 40 1.06 0.19 -10.92
C ILE A 40 2.25 0.21 -11.89
N LYS A 41 3.38 -0.41 -11.53
CA LYS A 41 4.53 -0.58 -12.42
C LYS A 41 4.20 -1.47 -13.62
N GLU A 42 3.54 -2.60 -13.41
CA GLU A 42 3.06 -3.45 -14.52
C GLU A 42 2.16 -2.66 -15.50
N ASP A 43 1.33 -1.78 -14.95
CA ASP A 43 0.41 -0.95 -15.70
C ASP A 43 1.15 0.08 -16.55
N SER A 44 2.20 0.70 -15.97
CA SER A 44 3.17 1.54 -16.68
C SER A 44 3.81 0.80 -17.86
N GLU A 45 4.39 -0.37 -17.63
CA GLU A 45 5.07 -1.18 -18.65
C GLU A 45 4.12 -1.58 -19.78
N ALA A 46 2.88 -1.95 -19.45
CA ALA A 46 1.85 -2.29 -20.42
C ALA A 46 1.46 -1.10 -21.30
N ASP A 47 1.37 0.12 -20.75
CA ASP A 47 1.06 1.32 -21.52
C ASP A 47 2.27 1.86 -22.30
N LEU A 48 3.49 1.65 -21.82
CA LEU A 48 4.70 1.91 -22.57
C LEU A 48 4.76 1.04 -23.82
N GLY A 49 4.48 -0.27 -23.68
CA GLY A 49 4.39 -1.22 -24.80
C GLY A 49 3.31 -0.86 -25.84
N ARG A 50 2.29 -0.09 -25.44
CA ARG A 50 1.24 0.44 -26.34
C ARG A 50 1.59 1.82 -26.93
N GLY A 51 2.79 2.34 -26.67
CA GLY A 51 3.24 3.65 -27.16
C GLY A 51 2.71 4.86 -26.39
N ARG A 52 2.04 4.66 -25.24
CA ARG A 52 1.46 5.73 -24.42
C ARG A 52 2.48 6.29 -23.42
N ARG A 53 3.60 6.82 -23.94
CA ARG A 53 4.78 7.19 -23.14
C ARG A 53 4.47 8.11 -21.96
N ASN A 54 3.70 9.18 -22.17
CA ASN A 54 3.40 10.12 -21.08
C ASN A 54 2.59 9.47 -19.95
N LEU A 55 1.63 8.61 -20.30
CA LEU A 55 0.84 7.88 -19.31
C LEU A 55 1.73 6.90 -18.54
N ALA A 56 2.55 6.11 -19.26
CA ALA A 56 3.50 5.18 -18.66
C ALA A 56 4.44 5.90 -17.69
N ASN A 57 5.02 7.05 -18.09
CA ASN A 57 5.89 7.82 -17.22
C ASN A 57 5.20 8.25 -15.92
N HIS A 58 3.96 8.74 -15.99
CA HIS A 58 3.22 9.10 -14.77
C HIS A 58 2.92 7.90 -13.87
N LEU A 59 2.58 6.75 -14.45
CA LEU A 59 2.37 5.50 -13.70
C LEU A 59 3.68 5.02 -13.06
N GLN A 60 4.79 5.11 -13.79
CA GLN A 60 6.11 4.75 -13.27
C GLN A 60 6.49 5.61 -12.05
N GLU A 61 6.29 6.93 -12.12
CA GLU A 61 6.56 7.83 -10.99
C GLU A 61 5.65 7.55 -9.79
N CYS A 62 4.39 7.19 -10.04
CA CYS A 62 3.46 6.79 -8.99
C CYS A 62 3.94 5.50 -8.29
N ALA A 63 4.33 4.48 -9.07
CA ALA A 63 4.90 3.24 -8.53
C ALA A 63 6.15 3.52 -7.69
N SER A 64 7.10 4.31 -8.21
CA SER A 64 8.31 4.70 -7.48
C SER A 64 7.98 5.42 -6.16
N SER A 65 6.98 6.31 -6.16
CA SER A 65 6.57 7.03 -4.95
C SER A 65 5.94 6.09 -3.90
N LEU A 66 5.15 5.11 -4.34
CA LEU A 66 4.56 4.09 -3.46
C LEU A 66 5.63 3.16 -2.87
N ASP A 67 6.64 2.77 -3.65
CA ASP A 67 7.79 1.99 -3.18
C ASP A 67 8.61 2.75 -2.12
N ILE A 68 8.83 4.05 -2.33
CA ILE A 68 9.47 4.91 -1.32
C ILE A 68 8.60 4.98 -0.06
N ALA A 69 7.31 5.22 -0.19
CA ALA A 69 6.39 5.26 0.95
C ALA A 69 6.38 3.93 1.73
N SER A 70 6.41 2.79 1.04
CA SER A 70 6.51 1.46 1.65
C SER A 70 7.75 1.33 2.55
N LYS A 71 8.93 1.76 2.06
CA LYS A 71 10.21 1.71 2.80
C LYS A 71 10.24 2.65 4.00
N GLU A 72 9.65 3.83 3.88
CA GLU A 72 9.53 4.79 4.99
C GLU A 72 8.62 4.24 6.09
N ILE A 73 7.48 3.63 5.72
CA ILE A 73 6.57 3.00 6.66
C ILE A 73 7.20 1.76 7.32
N GLU A 74 7.96 0.95 6.57
CA GLU A 74 8.74 -0.18 7.13
C GLU A 74 9.75 0.31 8.17
N SER A 75 10.45 1.41 7.87
CA SER A 75 11.39 2.04 8.81
C SER A 75 10.66 2.53 10.07
N ALA A 76 9.48 3.12 9.92
CA ALA A 76 8.64 3.52 11.05
C ALA A 76 8.19 2.31 11.90
N TRP A 77 7.87 1.17 11.27
CA TRP A 77 7.60 -0.08 11.98
C TRP A 77 8.81 -0.56 12.78
N GLY A 78 10.01 -0.51 12.19
CA GLY A 78 11.25 -0.86 12.88
C GLY A 78 11.47 -0.05 14.18
N ILE A 79 10.98 1.19 14.21
CA ILE A 79 11.04 2.06 15.40
C ILE A 79 9.95 1.68 16.41
N CYS A 80 8.70 1.49 15.97
CA CYS A 80 7.57 1.33 16.90
C CYS A 80 7.31 -0.12 17.35
N SER A 81 7.72 -1.11 16.55
CA SER A 81 7.43 -2.53 16.78
C SER A 81 7.85 -3.07 18.16
N PRO A 82 9.00 -2.70 18.76
CA PRO A 82 9.34 -3.20 20.09
C PRO A 82 8.34 -2.75 21.15
N TYR A 83 7.80 -1.53 21.02
CA TYR A 83 6.81 -0.97 21.94
C TYR A 83 5.42 -1.60 21.72
N VAL A 84 5.08 -1.93 20.47
CA VAL A 84 3.85 -2.66 20.14
C VAL A 84 3.89 -4.06 20.74
N ASP A 85 4.99 -4.79 20.59
CA ASP A 85 5.16 -6.13 21.14
C ASP A 85 5.12 -6.13 22.67
N GLU A 86 5.80 -5.16 23.30
CA GLU A 86 5.74 -4.98 24.76
C GLU A 86 4.30 -4.72 25.22
N TRP A 87 3.58 -3.82 24.55
CA TRP A 87 2.19 -3.51 24.87
C TRP A 87 1.28 -4.72 24.72
N LEU A 88 1.39 -5.47 23.62
CA LEU A 88 0.59 -6.68 23.36
C LEU A 88 0.82 -7.73 24.46
N LYS A 89 2.09 -7.99 24.80
CA LYS A 89 2.46 -8.92 25.87
C LYS A 89 1.90 -8.50 27.22
N ASN A 90 2.03 -7.23 27.59
CA ASN A 90 1.56 -6.70 28.87
C ASN A 90 0.03 -6.70 29.00
N ASN A 91 -0.69 -6.71 27.87
CA ASN A 91 -2.15 -6.72 27.85
C ASN A 91 -2.73 -8.11 27.48
N GLY A 92 -1.90 -9.15 27.34
CA GLY A 92 -2.36 -10.49 26.95
C GLY A 92 -3.05 -10.53 25.58
N LYS A 93 -2.64 -9.66 24.64
CA LYS A 93 -3.20 -9.52 23.30
C LYS A 93 -2.25 -10.05 22.23
N THR A 94 -2.79 -10.34 21.05
CA THR A 94 -2.04 -10.62 19.82
C THR A 94 -2.44 -9.63 18.74
N ARG A 95 -1.63 -9.52 17.68
CA ARG A 95 -2.03 -8.80 16.47
C ARG A 95 -3.24 -9.51 15.84
N GLU A 96 -4.20 -8.73 15.37
CA GLU A 96 -5.42 -9.19 14.69
C GLU A 96 -5.26 -9.18 13.16
#